data_AF-A0A1S9PML4-F1
#
_entry.id   AF-A0A1S9PML4-F1
#
_cell.length_a   1.000
_cell.length_b   1.000
_cell.length_c   1.000
_cell.angle_alpha   90.00
_cell.angle_beta   90.00
_cell.angle_gamma   90.00
#
_symmetry.space_group_name_H-M   'P 1'
#
loop_
_entity.id
_entity.type
_entity.pdbx_description
1 polymer ?
#
loop_
_entity_poly.entity_id
_entity_poly.type
_entity_poly.pdbx_seq_one_letter_code
_entity_poly.pdbx_strand_id
1 'polypeptide(L)'
;MAASEEEKRIARAYNVGTILSIYEPKLLEQIIRNNKNNAFVRTMAIAKDHNEFSQGIPRKDFNTEYKNGFNNAHALSKQDPKLLDKMLSSKELHNDFKRGLADGKHEYKIRESMNRMKEEREAKQRNIDKDYGIGY
;
A
#
# COMPACT_ATOMS: atom_id res chain seq x y z
N MET A 1 18.65 -4.20 -9.28
CA MET A 1 19.10 -3.82 -7.91
C MET A 1 18.23 -4.62 -6.95
N ALA A 2 18.77 -5.26 -5.92
CA ALA A 2 17.96 -6.03 -4.97
C ALA A 2 17.14 -5.09 -4.08
N ALA A 3 15.88 -5.46 -3.76
CA ALA A 3 15.06 -4.70 -2.82
C ALA A 3 15.76 -4.53 -1.45
N SER A 4 15.65 -3.33 -0.88
CA SER A 4 16.22 -3.00 0.44
C SER A 4 15.51 -3.75 1.57
N GLU A 5 16.18 -3.88 2.72
CA GLU A 5 15.57 -4.49 3.92
C GLU A 5 14.35 -3.71 4.42
N GLU A 6 14.34 -2.38 4.22
CA GLU A 6 13.20 -1.54 4.58
C GLU A 6 11.98 -1.82 3.70
N GLU A 7 12.17 -1.94 2.38
CA GLU A 7 11.07 -2.28 1.45
C GLU A 7 10.51 -3.67 1.71
N LYS A 8 11.36 -4.66 2.02
CA LYS A 8 10.93 -5.99 2.44
C LYS A 8 10.11 -5.93 3.73
N ARG A 9 10.53 -5.11 4.69
CA ARG A 9 9.82 -4.93 5.97
C ARG A 9 8.45 -4.29 5.75
N ILE A 10 8.36 -3.27 4.90
CA ILE A 10 7.11 -2.60 4.55
C ILE A 10 6.15 -3.58 3.86
N ALA A 11 6.62 -4.34 2.86
CA ALA A 11 5.78 -5.32 2.18
C ALA A 11 5.29 -6.45 3.10
N ARG A 12 6.13 -6.93 4.02
CA ARG A 12 5.70 -7.91 5.05
C ARG A 12 4.62 -7.31 5.94
N ALA A 13 4.80 -6.08 6.41
CA ALA A 13 3.82 -5.39 7.24
C ALA A 13 2.48 -5.24 6.52
N TYR A 14 2.52 -4.82 5.26
CA TYR A 14 1.32 -4.68 4.43
C TYR A 14 0.59 -6.01 4.26
N ASN A 15 1.31 -7.07 3.88
CA ASN A 15 0.72 -8.42 3.73
C ASN A 15 0.10 -8.94 5.03
N VAL A 16 0.80 -8.79 6.16
CA VAL A 16 0.27 -9.20 7.48
C VAL A 16 -0.98 -8.40 7.83
N GLY A 17 -0.97 -7.08 7.60
CA GLY A 17 -2.14 -6.23 7.79
C GLY A 17 -3.33 -6.67 6.92
N THR A 18 -3.11 -6.97 5.64
CA THR A 18 -4.15 -7.47 4.74
C THR A 18 -4.72 -8.81 5.24
N ILE A 19 -3.87 -9.78 5.57
CA ILE A 19 -4.30 -11.11 6.06
C ILE A 19 -5.13 -10.96 7.34
N LEU A 20 -4.62 -10.22 8.34
CA LEU A 20 -5.34 -10.03 9.59
C LEU A 20 -6.63 -9.24 9.40
N SER A 21 -6.70 -8.32 8.43
CA SER A 21 -7.94 -7.59 8.15
C SER A 21 -9.04 -8.50 7.59
N ILE A 22 -8.67 -9.60 6.92
CA ILE A 22 -9.60 -10.57 6.35
C ILE A 22 -10.02 -11.59 7.41
N TYR A 23 -9.06 -12.17 8.13
CA TYR A 23 -9.31 -13.33 8.99
C TYR A 23 -9.44 -12.99 10.48
N GLU A 24 -8.76 -11.95 10.98
CA GLU A 24 -8.72 -11.60 12.40
C GLU A 24 -8.81 -10.08 12.66
N PRO A 25 -9.87 -9.39 12.20
CA PRO A 25 -9.94 -7.92 12.22
C PRO A 25 -9.88 -7.33 13.63
N LYS A 26 -10.44 -8.02 14.64
CA LYS A 26 -10.38 -7.58 16.05
C LYS A 26 -8.95 -7.62 16.61
N LEU A 27 -8.17 -8.63 16.25
CA LEU A 27 -6.77 -8.73 16.67
C LEU A 27 -5.96 -7.59 16.04
N LEU A 28 -6.17 -7.35 14.74
CA LEU A 28 -5.53 -6.25 14.03
C LEU A 28 -5.81 -4.90 14.70
N GLU A 29 -7.06 -4.64 15.09
CA GLU A 29 -7.44 -3.43 15.81
C GLU A 29 -6.74 -3.28 17.15
N GLN A 30 -6.61 -4.38 17.92
CA GLN A 30 -5.86 -4.37 19.18
C GLN A 30 -4.38 -4.05 18.96
N ILE A 31 -3.76 -4.68 17.95
CA ILE A 31 -2.35 -4.46 17.59
C ILE A 31 -2.15 -2.98 17.23
N ILE A 32 -3.01 -2.42 16.38
CA ILE A 32 -2.95 -1.02 15.94
C ILE A 32 -3.11 -0.08 17.13
N ARG A 33 -4.09 -0.32 17.99
CA ARG A 33 -4.37 0.52 19.16
C ARG A 33 -3.19 0.55 20.13
N ASN A 34 -2.59 -0.60 20.39
CA ASN A 34 -1.51 -0.73 21.38
C ASN A 34 -0.15 -0.25 20.84
N ASN A 35 0.03 -0.18 19.52
CA ASN A 35 1.33 0.07 18.89
C ASN A 35 1.29 1.18 17.82
N LYS A 36 0.43 2.19 17.98
CA LYS A 36 0.17 3.26 16.99
C LYS A 36 1.39 4.04 16.47
N ASN A 37 2.49 4.06 17.23
CA ASN A 37 3.72 4.76 16.85
C ASN A 37 4.72 3.90 16.09
N ASN A 38 4.48 2.59 15.98
CA ASN A 38 5.37 1.68 15.27
C ASN A 38 5.11 1.75 13.76
N ALA A 39 6.15 2.04 12.96
CA ALA A 39 6.06 2.15 11.50
C ALA A 39 5.53 0.88 10.82
N PHE A 40 5.88 -0.30 11.34
CA PHE A 40 5.35 -1.58 10.85
C PHE A 40 3.83 -1.65 11.06
N VAL A 41 3.37 -1.30 12.26
CA VAL A 41 1.95 -1.32 12.61
C VAL A 41 1.16 -0.24 11.85
N ARG A 42 1.77 0.92 11.57
CA ARG A 42 1.17 1.93 10.68
C ARG A 42 0.95 1.38 9.27
N THR A 43 1.90 0.62 8.74
CA THR A 43 1.75 -0.04 7.44
C THR A 43 0.63 -1.08 7.47
N MET A 44 0.49 -1.83 8.57
CA MET A 44 -0.64 -2.77 8.77
C MET A 44 -1.99 -2.03 8.83
N ALA A 45 -2.05 -0.85 9.45
CA ALA A 45 -3.25 -0.03 9.49
C ALA A 45 -3.65 0.45 8.09
N ILE A 46 -2.69 0.88 7.28
CA ILE A 46 -2.94 1.26 5.87
C ILE A 46 -3.50 0.06 5.09
N ALA A 47 -2.95 -1.14 5.29
CA ALA A 47 -3.46 -2.36 4.65
C ALA A 47 -4.90 -2.69 5.07
N LYS A 48 -5.24 -2.49 6.36
CA LYS A 48 -6.61 -2.62 6.87
C LYS A 48 -7.54 -1.64 6.17
N ASP A 49 -7.17 -0.36 6.16
CA ASP A 49 -8.00 0.71 5.60
C ASP A 49 -8.23 0.51 4.10
N HIS A 50 -7.20 0.06 3.37
CA HIS A 50 -7.33 -0.29 1.96
C HIS A 50 -8.25 -1.51 1.74
N ASN A 51 -8.13 -2.58 2.55
CA ASN A 51 -9.04 -3.72 2.44
C ASN A 51 -10.49 -3.30 2.70
N GLU A 52 -10.74 -2.52 3.75
CA GLU A 52 -12.07 -2.00 4.05
C GLU A 52 -12.62 -1.12 2.92
N PHE A 53 -11.78 -0.27 2.34
CA PHE A 53 -12.13 0.55 1.17
C PHE A 53 -12.50 -0.32 -0.04
N SER A 54 -11.68 -1.31 -0.37
CA SER A 54 -11.89 -2.22 -1.50
C SER A 54 -13.14 -3.09 -1.34
N GLN A 55 -13.49 -3.47 -0.10
CA GLN A 55 -14.68 -4.25 0.21
C GLN A 55 -15.96 -3.38 0.29
N GLY A 56 -15.82 -2.06 0.14
CA GLY A 56 -16.94 -1.13 0.25
C GLY A 56 -17.51 -1.05 1.67
N ILE A 57 -16.74 -1.42 2.69
CA ILE A 57 -17.19 -1.39 4.09
C ILE A 57 -17.46 0.08 4.47
N PRO A 58 -18.68 0.42 4.93
CA PRO A 58 -19.02 1.80 5.25
C PRO A 58 -18.18 2.31 6.44
N ARG A 59 -17.30 3.28 6.17
CA ARG A 59 -16.69 4.14 7.20
C ARG A 59 -17.15 5.57 7.03
N LYS A 60 -17.35 6.27 8.15
CA LYS A 60 -17.62 7.72 8.14
C LYS A 60 -16.54 8.53 7.41
N ASP A 61 -15.31 8.02 7.41
CA ASP A 61 -14.14 8.68 6.81
C ASP A 61 -13.99 8.40 5.30
N PHE A 62 -14.79 7.52 4.71
CA PHE A 62 -14.74 7.16 3.27
C PHE A 62 -15.86 7.84 2.47
N ASN A 63 -15.93 9.17 2.55
CA ASN A 63 -16.81 9.96 1.70
C ASN A 63 -16.35 9.97 0.23
N THR A 64 -17.22 10.44 -0.66
CA THR A 64 -16.98 10.47 -2.11
C THR A 64 -15.68 11.19 -2.46
N GLU A 65 -15.40 12.31 -1.79
CA GLU A 65 -14.20 13.12 -1.95
C GLU A 65 -12.93 12.32 -1.63
N TYR A 66 -12.93 11.57 -0.52
CA TYR A 66 -11.84 10.68 -0.17
C TYR A 66 -11.61 9.63 -1.25
N LYS A 67 -12.68 8.96 -1.72
CA LYS A 67 -12.56 7.90 -2.74
C LYS A 67 -11.99 8.45 -4.05
N ASN A 68 -12.46 9.62 -4.47
CA ASN A 68 -11.96 10.31 -5.66
C ASN A 68 -10.48 10.66 -5.50
N GLY A 69 -10.08 11.19 -4.34
CA GLY A 69 -8.68 11.46 -4.03
C GLY A 69 -7.82 10.20 -4.11
N PHE A 70 -8.25 9.12 -3.48
CA PHE A 70 -7.54 7.84 -3.46
C PHE A 70 -7.31 7.26 -4.87
N ASN A 71 -8.38 7.19 -5.67
CA ASN A 71 -8.30 6.67 -7.03
C ASN A 71 -7.43 7.55 -7.95
N ASN A 72 -7.57 8.88 -7.84
CA ASN A 72 -6.75 9.81 -8.62
C ASN A 72 -5.27 9.74 -8.23
N ALA A 73 -4.96 9.49 -6.96
CA ALA A 73 -3.59 9.34 -6.49
C ALA A 73 -2.83 8.25 -7.24
N HIS A 74 -3.50 7.13 -7.56
CA HIS A 74 -2.88 6.02 -8.26
C HIS A 74 -2.53 6.40 -9.71
N ALA A 75 -3.45 7.07 -10.42
CA ALA A 75 -3.19 7.56 -11.77
C ALA A 75 -2.07 8.61 -11.78
N LEU A 76 -2.12 9.57 -10.85
CA LEU A 76 -1.13 10.64 -10.73
C LEU A 76 0.25 10.11 -10.31
N SER A 77 0.31 9.14 -9.40
CA SER A 77 1.59 8.54 -8.98
C SER A 77 2.34 7.90 -10.14
N LYS A 78 1.61 7.35 -11.11
CA LYS A 78 2.18 6.74 -12.31
C LYS A 78 2.50 7.76 -13.41
N GLN A 79 1.62 8.72 -13.67
CA GLN A 79 1.71 9.61 -14.82
C GLN A 79 2.42 10.94 -14.52
N ASP A 80 2.12 11.56 -13.38
CA ASP A 80 2.69 12.85 -12.99
C ASP A 80 2.85 12.95 -11.45
N PRO A 81 3.89 12.33 -10.88
CA PRO A 81 4.13 12.34 -9.44
C PRO A 81 4.45 13.75 -8.93
N LYS A 82 4.96 14.66 -9.78
CA LYS A 82 5.25 16.05 -9.39
C LYS A 82 3.97 16.85 -9.20
N LEU A 83 2.96 16.64 -10.05
CA LEU A 83 1.64 17.23 -9.88
C LEU A 83 0.99 16.73 -8.59
N LEU A 84 1.10 15.43 -8.30
CA LEU A 84 0.59 14.86 -7.04
C LEU A 84 1.22 15.53 -5.81
N ASP A 85 2.54 15.76 -5.83
CA ASP A 85 3.24 16.47 -4.75
C ASP A 85 2.78 17.91 -4.60
N LYS A 86 2.58 18.63 -5.72
CA LYS A 86 2.01 19.98 -5.70
C LYS A 86 0.61 19.99 -5.09
N MET A 87 -0.25 19.05 -5.49
CA MET A 87 -1.59 18.90 -4.91
C MET A 87 -1.50 18.64 -3.39
N LEU A 88 -0.66 17.71 -2.96
CA LEU A 88 -0.47 17.44 -1.52
C LEU A 88 0.10 18.63 -0.74
N SER A 89 0.81 19.55 -1.39
CA SER A 89 1.28 20.79 -0.77
C SER A 89 0.25 21.92 -0.76
N SER A 90 -0.79 21.87 -1.61
CA SER A 90 -1.79 22.93 -1.73
C SER A 90 -2.68 23.04 -0.48
N LYS A 91 -3.00 24.27 -0.08
CA LYS A 91 -3.92 24.58 1.03
C LYS A 91 -5.38 24.66 0.59
N GLU A 92 -5.65 24.73 -0.70
CA GLU A 92 -6.99 24.99 -1.25
C GLU A 92 -7.79 23.71 -1.53
N LEU A 93 -7.16 22.53 -1.43
CA LEU A 93 -7.84 21.25 -1.66
C LEU A 93 -8.70 20.85 -0.47
N HIS A 94 -9.84 20.25 -0.76
CA HIS A 94 -10.71 19.63 0.23
C HIS A 94 -9.94 18.63 1.08
N ASN A 95 -10.08 18.70 2.41
CA ASN A 95 -9.29 17.91 3.36
C ASN A 95 -9.40 16.39 3.10
N ASP A 96 -10.61 15.89 2.86
CA ASP A 96 -10.79 14.45 2.60
C ASP A 96 -10.22 14.00 1.26
N PHE A 97 -10.31 14.85 0.24
CA PHE A 97 -9.70 14.57 -1.06
C PHE A 97 -8.17 14.52 -0.93
N LYS A 98 -7.60 15.46 -0.18
CA LYS A 98 -6.17 15.51 0.12
C LYS A 98 -5.71 14.30 0.94
N ARG A 99 -6.52 13.85 1.92
CA ARG A 99 -6.27 12.60 2.66
C ARG A 99 -6.27 11.40 1.72
N GLY A 100 -7.27 11.30 0.84
CA GLY A 100 -7.34 10.25 -0.19
C GLY A 100 -6.11 10.25 -1.09
N LEU A 101 -5.66 11.43 -1.56
CA LEU A 101 -4.44 11.55 -2.37
C LEU A 101 -3.20 11.03 -1.64
N ALA A 102 -3.05 11.34 -0.35
CA ALA A 102 -1.90 10.91 0.44
C ALA A 102 -1.88 9.39 0.63
N ASP A 103 -3.02 8.82 1.01
CA ASP A 103 -3.16 7.38 1.26
C ASP A 103 -2.97 6.59 -0.04
N GLY A 104 -3.59 7.01 -1.14
CA GLY A 104 -3.45 6.35 -2.43
C GLY A 104 -2.04 6.44 -3.00
N LYS A 105 -1.32 7.55 -2.76
CA LYS A 105 0.12 7.67 -3.10
C LYS A 105 0.96 6.66 -2.30
N HIS A 106 0.68 6.52 -1.02
CA HIS A 106 1.41 5.59 -0.17
C HIS A 106 1.15 4.14 -0.60
N GLU A 107 -0.11 3.81 -0.89
CA GLU A 107 -0.52 2.49 -1.37
C GLU A 107 0.18 2.12 -2.68
N TYR A 108 0.20 3.04 -3.65
CA TYR A 108 0.90 2.85 -4.92
C TYR A 108 2.38 2.49 -4.71
N LYS A 109 3.09 3.22 -3.84
CA LYS A 109 4.51 2.95 -3.56
C LYS A 109 4.73 1.56 -2.95
N ILE A 110 3.84 1.12 -2.08
CA ILE A 110 3.91 -0.22 -1.48
C ILE A 110 3.71 -1.26 -2.58
N ARG A 111 2.70 -1.11 -3.44
CA ARG A 111 2.45 -2.01 -4.57
C ARG A 111 3.60 -2.06 -5.55
N GLU A 112 4.17 -0.91 -5.91
CA GLU A 112 5.33 -0.83 -6.80
C GLU A 112 6.51 -1.60 -6.22
N SER A 113 6.79 -1.43 -4.92
CA SER A 113 7.83 -2.17 -4.21
C SER A 113 7.56 -3.68 -4.22
N MET A 114 6.31 -4.10 -3.95
CA MET A 114 5.90 -5.50 -3.98
C MET A 114 6.02 -6.13 -5.37
N ASN A 115 5.63 -5.41 -6.42
CA ASN A 115 5.74 -5.88 -7.80
C ASN A 115 7.20 -6.05 -8.19
N ARG A 116 8.06 -5.08 -7.87
CA ARG A 116 9.51 -5.21 -8.12
C ARG A 116 10.11 -6.39 -7.39
N MET A 117 9.74 -6.62 -6.13
CA MET A 117 10.18 -7.80 -5.36
C MET A 117 9.69 -9.12 -5.98
N LYS A 118 8.48 -9.14 -6.55
CA LYS A 118 7.93 -10.30 -7.25
C LYS A 118 8.72 -10.58 -8.54
N GLU A 119 8.96 -9.55 -9.35
CA GLU A 119 9.76 -9.64 -10.58
C GLU A 119 11.20 -10.12 -10.28
N GLU A 120 11.82 -9.62 -9.21
CA GLU A 120 13.15 -10.08 -8.76
C GLU A 120 13.15 -11.57 -8.38
N ARG A 121 12.10 -12.06 -7.71
CA ARG A 121 11.96 -13.48 -7.36
C ARG A 121 11.75 -14.34 -8.60
N GLU A 122 10.88 -13.91 -9.51
CA GLU A 122 10.63 -14.63 -10.76
C GLU A 122 11.87 -14.68 -11.64
N ALA A 123 12.63 -13.60 -11.75
CA ALA A 123 13.88 -13.56 -12.50
C ALA A 123 14.93 -14.52 -11.89
N LYS A 124 15.03 -14.57 -10.56
CA LYS A 124 15.91 -15.55 -9.87
C LYS A 124 15.46 -16.98 -10.12
N GLN A 125 14.16 -17.27 -10.03
CA GLN A 125 13.62 -18.59 -10.30
C GLN A 125 13.91 -19.03 -11.73
N ARG A 126 13.68 -18.17 -12.73
CA ARG A 126 14.00 -18.46 -14.14
C ARG A 126 15.48 -18.74 -14.36
N ASN A 127 16.38 -18.07 -13.63
CA ASN A 127 17.81 -18.34 -13.72
C ASN A 127 18.16 -19.69 -13.09
N ILE A 128 17.56 -20.03 -11.94
CA ILE A 128 17.68 -21.35 -11.30
C ILE A 128 17.17 -22.43 -12.27
N ASP A 129 15.98 -22.28 -12.83
CA ASP A 129 15.39 -23.28 -13.73
C ASP A 129 16.24 -23.48 -15.00
N LYS A 130 16.89 -22.41 -15.50
CA LYS A 130 17.89 -22.50 -16.59
C LYS A 130 19.16 -23.23 -16.16
N ASP A 131 19.70 -22.93 -14.99
CA ASP A 131 20.93 -23.54 -14.48
C ASP A 131 20.74 -25.02 -14.14
N TYR A 132 19.54 -25.44 -13.75
CA TYR A 132 19.18 -26.83 -13.48
C TYR A 132 18.56 -27.57 -14.68
N GLY A 133 18.43 -26.93 -15.84
CA GLY A 133 17.88 -27.55 -17.04
C GLY A 133 16.41 -27.98 -16.93
N ILE A 134 15.63 -27.35 -16.03
CA ILE A 134 14.20 -27.64 -15.76
C ILE A 134 13.30 -26.78 -16.67
N GLY A 135 13.80 -26.33 -17.83
CA GLY A 135 13.01 -25.64 -18.83
C GLY A 135 12.40 -26.65 -19.81
N TYR A 136 11.09 -26.84 -19.75
CA TYR A 136 10.30 -27.41 -20.86
C TYR A 136 9.84 -26.28 -21.79
#